data_AF-A0A3M7CG18-F1
#
_entry.id   AF-A0A3M7CG18-F1
#
_cell.length_a   1.000
_cell.length_b   1.000
_cell.length_c   1.000
_cell.angle_alpha   90.00
_cell.angle_beta   90.00
_cell.angle_gamma   90.00
#
_symmetry.space_group_name_H-M   'P 1'
#
loop_
_entity.id
_entity.type
_entity.pdbx_description
1 polymer ?
#
loop_
_entity_poly.entity_id
_entity_poly.type
_entity_poly.pdbx_seq_one_letter_code
_entity_poly.pdbx_strand_id
1 'polypeptide(L)'
;MQKHIFQPIPKLDGLSPLASREDRLKSIIANLEKHERDVKASIAAEALQKLQTARREAANADTTAIDGDPQVDYGRIPSNLRAPYRQGSGDPCMPPIDPNHLANAAAEQATGDPQLAAVLEAFGQLRKYDTLSSKAKEPYIKALERQRAQRADSHVT
;
A
#
# COMPACT_ATOMS: atom_id res chain seq x y z
N MET A 1 -23.03 15.14 -16.91
CA MET A 1 -22.13 16.31 -17.00
C MET A 1 -20.80 15.95 -16.36
N GLN A 2 -19.73 15.79 -17.15
CA GLN A 2 -18.39 15.49 -16.63
C GLN A 2 -17.80 16.77 -16.02
N LYS A 3 -17.43 16.72 -14.73
CA LYS A 3 -16.73 17.82 -14.05
C LYS A 3 -15.28 17.84 -14.55
N HIS A 4 -14.98 18.70 -15.52
CA HIS A 4 -13.59 18.98 -15.90
C HIS A 4 -12.94 19.81 -14.79
N ILE A 5 -11.93 19.25 -14.12
CA ILE A 5 -11.10 20.00 -13.19
C ILE A 5 -10.19 20.89 -14.04
N PHE A 6 -10.58 22.15 -14.20
CA PHE A 6 -9.69 23.18 -14.74
C PHE A 6 -8.66 23.52 -13.66
N GLN A 7 -7.49 22.88 -13.74
CA GLN A 7 -6.32 23.40 -13.01
C GLN A 7 -5.86 24.67 -13.71
N PRO A 8 -5.75 25.82 -13.01
CA PRO A 8 -5.25 27.04 -13.61
C PRO A 8 -3.82 26.82 -14.11
N ILE A 9 -3.59 27.16 -15.39
CA ILE A 9 -2.27 27.10 -15.99
C ILE A 9 -1.35 28.04 -15.19
N PRO A 10 -0.22 27.56 -14.66
CA PRO A 10 0.72 28.42 -13.94
C PRO A 10 1.16 29.56 -14.85
N LYS A 11 1.15 30.80 -14.32
CA LYS A 11 1.69 31.95 -15.05
C LYS A 11 3.17 31.70 -15.31
N LEU A 12 3.55 31.66 -16.58
CA LEU A 12 4.92 31.44 -17.04
C LEU A 12 5.74 32.74 -17.08
N ASP A 13 5.16 33.85 -16.62
CA ASP A 13 5.77 35.17 -16.60
C ASP A 13 7.01 35.15 -15.69
N GLY A 14 8.19 35.40 -16.27
CA GLY A 14 9.46 35.43 -15.55
C GLY A 14 10.37 34.21 -15.75
N LEU A 15 9.97 33.21 -16.56
CA LEU A 15 10.91 32.21 -17.04
C LEU A 15 11.91 32.87 -18.00
N SER A 16 13.10 33.16 -17.50
CA SER A 16 14.22 33.61 -18.33
C SER A 16 14.39 32.59 -19.47
N PRO A 17 14.47 33.01 -20.73
CA PRO A 17 14.67 32.08 -21.83
C PRO A 17 15.97 31.34 -21.57
N LEU A 18 15.88 30.04 -21.25
CA LEU A 18 17.07 29.23 -21.02
C LEU A 18 17.93 29.31 -22.29
N ALA A 19 19.11 29.93 -22.14
CA ALA A 19 19.91 30.45 -23.23
C ALA A 19 20.38 29.36 -24.21
N SER A 20 20.45 28.10 -23.77
CA SER A 20 20.83 26.97 -24.62
C SER A 20 19.81 25.82 -24.57
N ARG A 21 19.80 25.00 -25.63
CA ARG A 21 19.05 23.74 -25.66
C ARG A 21 19.51 22.78 -24.55
N GLU A 22 20.79 22.85 -24.16
CA GLU A 22 21.34 21.98 -23.11
C GLU A 22 20.76 22.36 -21.74
N ASP A 23 20.71 23.66 -21.45
CA ASP A 23 20.18 24.17 -20.19
C ASP A 23 18.69 23.87 -20.06
N ARG A 24 17.95 23.96 -21.18
CA ARG A 24 16.54 23.51 -21.24
C ARG A 24 16.38 22.05 -20.84
N LEU A 25 17.19 21.15 -21.41
CA LEU A 25 17.12 19.73 -21.08
C LEU A 25 17.50 19.47 -19.61
N LYS A 26 18.55 20.12 -19.10
CA LYS A 26 18.95 20.03 -17.68
C LYS A 26 17.83 20.50 -16.75
N SER A 27 17.18 21.62 -17.07
CA SER A 27 16.08 22.16 -16.26
C SER A 27 14.87 21.23 -16.27
N ILE A 28 14.52 20.65 -17.42
CA ILE A 28 13.42 19.66 -17.51
C ILE A 28 13.74 18.45 -16.62
N ILE A 29 14.94 17.89 -16.72
CA ILE A 29 15.35 16.74 -15.89
C ILE A 29 15.31 17.10 -14.40
N ALA A 30 15.84 18.25 -14.00
CA ALA A 30 15.82 18.70 -12.61
C ALA A 30 14.39 18.90 -12.06
N ASN A 31 13.48 19.41 -12.89
CA ASN A 31 12.07 19.55 -12.52
C ASN A 31 11.40 18.18 -12.34
N LEU A 32 11.68 17.22 -13.23
CA LEU A 32 11.17 15.85 -13.12
C LEU A 32 11.71 15.15 -11.85
N GLU A 33 12.98 15.35 -11.52
CA GLU A 33 13.58 14.82 -10.28
C GLU A 33 12.99 15.48 -9.02
N LYS A 34 12.72 16.78 -9.06
CA LYS A 34 12.03 17.47 -7.97
C LYS A 34 10.63 16.89 -7.77
N HIS A 35 9.86 16.79 -8.85
CA HIS A 35 8.53 16.20 -8.81
C HIS A 35 8.55 14.75 -8.30
N GLU A 36 9.56 13.97 -8.68
CA GLU A 36 9.76 12.62 -8.16
C GLU A 36 9.95 12.60 -6.65
N ARG A 37 10.81 13.48 -6.10
CA ARG A 37 11.02 13.60 -4.65
C ARG A 37 9.74 14.00 -3.93
N ASP A 38 9.00 14.97 -4.47
CA ASP A 38 7.77 15.47 -3.87
C ASP A 38 6.68 14.38 -3.82
N VAL A 39 6.50 13.62 -4.91
CA VAL A 39 5.53 12.51 -4.96
C VAL A 39 5.93 11.37 -4.02
N LYS A 40 7.22 11.00 -3.97
CA LYS A 40 7.71 9.97 -3.03
C LYS A 40 7.45 10.36 -1.59
N ALA A 41 7.70 11.62 -1.23
CA ALA A 41 7.40 12.15 0.09
C ALA A 41 5.89 12.11 0.40
N SER A 42 5.05 12.44 -0.57
CA SER A 42 3.59 12.35 -0.44
C SER A 42 3.12 10.90 -0.18
N ILE A 43 3.61 9.92 -0.95
CA ILE A 43 3.26 8.51 -0.77
C ILE A 43 3.70 8.02 0.62
N ALA A 44 4.91 8.39 1.05
CA ALA A 44 5.42 8.03 2.37
C ALA A 44 4.58 8.65 3.51
N ALA A 45 4.16 9.91 3.37
CA ALA A 45 3.31 10.58 4.35
C ALA A 45 1.92 9.92 4.45
N GLU A 46 1.30 9.59 3.32
CA GLU A 46 0.01 8.87 3.28
C GLU A 46 0.14 7.48 3.93
N ALA A 47 1.21 6.75 3.63
CA ALA A 47 1.48 5.44 4.21
C ALA A 47 1.65 5.50 5.73
N LEU A 48 2.38 6.50 6.24
CA LEU A 48 2.54 6.73 7.67
C LEU A 48 1.20 7.04 8.33
N GLN A 49 0.35 7.83 7.69
CA GLN A 49 -1.00 8.12 8.18
C GLN A 49 -1.85 6.84 8.27
N LYS A 50 -1.86 6.01 7.21
CA LYS A 50 -2.56 4.72 7.20
C LYS A 50 -2.07 3.75 8.27
N LEU A 51 -0.76 3.73 8.51
CA LEU A 51 -0.17 2.91 9.55
C LEU A 51 -0.54 3.40 10.95
N GLN A 52 -0.61 4.72 11.16
CA GLN A 52 -1.08 5.30 12.42
C GLN A 52 -2.57 5.03 12.67
N THR A 53 -3.42 5.08 11.63
CA THR A 53 -4.84 4.74 11.76
C THR A 53 -5.01 3.27 12.09
N ALA A 54 -4.31 2.37 11.37
CA ALA A 54 -4.34 0.93 11.64
C ALA A 54 -3.88 0.60 13.08
N ARG A 55 -2.86 1.29 13.59
CA ARG A 55 -2.42 1.15 15.00
C ARG A 55 -3.48 1.58 16.01
N ARG A 56 -4.18 2.69 15.74
CA ARG A 56 -5.27 3.17 16.61
C ARG A 56 -6.46 2.22 16.60
N GLU A 57 -6.82 1.71 15.42
CA GLU A 57 -7.91 0.74 15.26
C GLU A 57 -7.60 -0.58 15.98
N ALA A 58 -6.37 -1.09 15.87
CA ALA A 58 -5.94 -2.27 16.61
C ALA A 58 -6.02 -2.06 18.14
N ALA A 59 -5.55 -0.91 18.64
CA ALA A 59 -5.63 -0.58 20.07
C ALA A 59 -7.09 -0.49 20.58
N ASN A 60 -8.02 -0.04 19.74
CA ASN A 60 -9.44 0.04 20.09
C ASN A 60 -10.13 -1.35 20.06
N ALA A 61 -9.69 -2.25 19.18
CA ALA A 61 -10.22 -3.62 19.10
C ALA A 61 -9.83 -4.47 20.30
N ASP A 62 -8.60 -4.32 20.82
CA ASP A 62 -8.14 -5.01 22.03
C ASP A 62 -8.95 -4.61 23.28
N THR A 63 -9.51 -3.40 23.32
CA THR A 63 -10.40 -2.96 24.40
C THR A 63 -11.81 -3.54 24.35
N THR A 64 -12.28 -4.04 23.19
CA THR A 64 -13.64 -4.59 23.04
C THR A 64 -13.71 -6.12 23.01
N ALA A 65 -12.56 -6.81 22.98
CA ALA A 65 -12.49 -8.27 22.83
C ALA A 65 -12.54 -9.07 24.16
N ILE A 66 -12.86 -8.44 25.30
CA ILE A 66 -12.94 -9.14 26.61
C ILE A 66 -14.33 -9.73 26.89
N ASP A 67 -15.35 -9.45 26.07
CA ASP A 67 -16.70 -10.01 26.25
C ASP A 67 -16.95 -11.18 25.29
N GLY A 68 -16.48 -12.37 25.65
CA GLY A 68 -16.86 -13.55 24.90
C GLY A 68 -16.04 -14.79 25.17
N ASP A 69 -15.79 -15.14 26.42
CA ASP A 69 -15.55 -16.56 26.70
C ASP A 69 -16.89 -17.26 26.44
N PRO A 70 -17.03 -18.13 25.41
CA PRO A 70 -18.27 -18.86 25.23
C PRO A 70 -18.48 -19.65 26.51
N GLN A 71 -19.59 -19.40 27.20
CA GLN A 71 -19.91 -20.09 28.43
C GLN A 71 -20.17 -21.56 28.08
N VAL A 72 -19.10 -22.35 28.05
CA VAL A 72 -19.16 -23.77 27.71
C VAL A 72 -19.92 -24.47 28.83
N ASP A 73 -21.07 -25.05 28.50
CA ASP A 73 -21.88 -25.82 29.45
C ASP A 73 -21.22 -27.17 29.75
N TYR A 74 -20.26 -27.16 30.69
CA TYR A 74 -19.58 -28.35 31.19
C TYR A 74 -20.52 -29.30 31.95
N GLY A 75 -21.76 -28.90 32.25
CA GLY A 75 -22.75 -29.71 32.96
C GLY A 75 -23.20 -30.96 32.20
N ARG A 76 -22.94 -31.03 30.88
CA ARG A 76 -23.31 -32.16 30.02
C ARG A 76 -22.24 -33.25 29.89
N ILE A 77 -21.03 -33.02 30.41
CA ILE A 77 -19.94 -34.00 30.38
C ILE A 77 -20.30 -35.31 31.12
N PRO A 78 -20.87 -35.26 32.34
CA PRO A 78 -21.25 -36.48 33.07
C PRO A 78 -22.29 -37.32 32.34
N SER A 79 -23.21 -36.68 31.61
CA SER A 79 -24.22 -37.37 30.78
C SER A 79 -23.63 -37.98 29.51
N ASN A 80 -22.64 -37.32 28.89
CA ASN A 80 -21.95 -37.85 27.71
C ASN A 80 -21.09 -39.07 28.04
N LEU A 81 -20.42 -39.08 29.20
CA LEU A 81 -19.61 -40.22 29.66
C LEU A 81 -20.44 -41.45 30.03
N ARG A 82 -21.72 -41.27 30.37
CA ARG A 82 -22.66 -42.35 30.68
C ARG A 82 -23.37 -42.91 29.43
N ALA A 83 -23.26 -42.24 28.29
CA ALA A 83 -23.92 -42.69 27.07
C ALA A 83 -23.08 -43.80 26.39
N PRO A 84 -23.72 -44.86 25.84
CA PRO A 84 -23.01 -45.90 25.09
C PRO A 84 -22.35 -45.29 23.85
N TYR A 85 -21.10 -45.67 23.59
CA TYR A 85 -20.32 -45.19 22.44
C TYR A 85 -21.07 -45.45 21.13
N ARG A 86 -21.23 -44.41 20.31
CA ARG A 86 -21.75 -44.51 18.94
C ARG A 86 -20.65 -44.14 17.97
N GLN A 87 -20.40 -45.02 17.00
CA GLN A 87 -19.39 -44.75 15.98
C GLN A 87 -19.77 -43.48 15.20
N GLY A 88 -18.88 -42.48 15.19
CA GLY A 88 -19.11 -41.17 14.57
C GLY A 88 -19.59 -40.07 15.53
N SER A 89 -19.76 -40.33 16.83
CA SER A 89 -20.24 -39.32 17.80
C SER A 89 -19.19 -38.28 18.24
N GLY A 90 -17.99 -38.29 17.67
CA GLY A 90 -16.89 -37.41 18.10
C GLY A 90 -16.33 -37.76 19.48
N ASP A 91 -15.49 -36.88 20.02
CA ASP A 91 -14.91 -37.02 21.35
C ASP A 91 -15.96 -36.74 22.44
N PRO A 92 -16.34 -37.72 23.28
CA PRO A 92 -17.36 -37.54 24.32
C PRO A 92 -16.94 -36.59 25.45
N CYS A 93 -15.64 -36.29 25.57
CA CYS A 93 -15.10 -35.30 26.51
C CYS A 93 -15.16 -33.88 25.97
N MET A 94 -15.44 -33.70 24.67
CA MET A 94 -15.64 -32.40 24.06
C MET A 94 -17.14 -32.12 23.93
N PRO A 95 -17.60 -30.90 24.23
CA PRO A 95 -18.96 -30.51 23.90
C PRO A 95 -19.16 -30.62 22.38
N PRO A 96 -20.36 -30.99 21.90
CA PRO A 96 -20.64 -31.01 20.48
C PRO A 96 -20.46 -29.59 19.92
N ILE A 97 -19.41 -29.42 19.12
CA ILE A 97 -19.14 -28.16 18.43
C ILE A 97 -20.03 -28.11 17.20
N ASP A 98 -20.92 -27.12 17.13
CA ASP A 98 -21.73 -26.91 15.94
C ASP A 98 -20.79 -26.56 14.75
N PRO A 99 -20.80 -27.34 13.66
CA PRO A 99 -19.98 -27.07 12.48
C PRO A 99 -20.22 -25.68 11.88
N ASN A 100 -21.40 -25.08 12.08
CA ASN A 100 -21.69 -23.71 11.66
C ASN A 100 -20.90 -22.67 12.49
N HIS A 101 -20.66 -22.95 13.77
CA HIS A 101 -19.81 -22.11 14.62
C HIS A 101 -18.33 -22.22 14.23
N LEU A 102 -17.86 -23.40 13.82
CA LEU A 102 -16.51 -23.58 13.27
C LEU A 102 -16.35 -22.88 11.92
N ALA A 103 -17.36 -22.89 11.06
CA ALA A 103 -17.34 -22.16 9.79
C ALA A 103 -17.24 -20.64 10.00
N ASN A 104 -17.94 -20.10 11.00
CA ASN A 104 -17.83 -18.69 11.36
C ASN A 104 -16.45 -18.34 11.93
N ALA A 105 -15.90 -19.17 12.84
CA ALA A 105 -14.56 -18.97 13.39
C ALA A 105 -13.44 -19.18 12.34
N ALA A 106 -13.64 -20.07 11.36
CA ALA A 106 -12.72 -20.27 10.25
C ALA A 106 -12.81 -19.15 9.19
N ALA A 107 -13.99 -18.56 8.98
CA ALA A 107 -14.15 -17.36 8.16
C ALA A 107 -13.50 -16.13 8.79
N GLU A 108 -13.35 -16.11 10.12
CA GLU A 108 -12.55 -15.14 10.86
C GLU A 108 -11.03 -15.44 10.84
N GLN A 109 -10.55 -16.43 10.08
CA GLN A 109 -9.11 -16.66 9.93
C GLN A 109 -8.41 -15.41 9.37
N ALA A 110 -7.82 -14.67 10.31
CA ALA A 110 -6.75 -13.69 10.20
C ALA A 110 -6.79 -12.89 8.90
N THR A 111 -7.67 -11.89 8.84
CA THR A 111 -7.38 -10.68 8.07
C THR A 111 -5.93 -10.27 8.37
N GLY A 112 -5.06 -10.34 7.36
CA GLY A 112 -3.63 -10.10 7.53
C GLY A 112 -3.36 -8.76 8.21
N ASP A 113 -2.28 -8.67 8.98
CA ASP A 113 -1.95 -7.50 9.81
C ASP A 113 -2.17 -6.18 9.01
N PRO A 114 -3.13 -5.33 9.42
CA PRO A 114 -3.47 -4.11 8.69
C PRO A 114 -2.28 -3.14 8.62
N GLN A 115 -1.35 -3.21 9.59
CA GLN A 115 -0.11 -2.43 9.54
C GLN A 115 0.80 -2.90 8.41
N LEU A 116 0.97 -4.22 8.25
CA LEU A 116 1.74 -4.81 7.17
C LEU A 116 1.11 -4.52 5.80
N ALA A 117 -0.22 -4.61 5.70
CA ALA A 117 -0.95 -4.31 4.46
C ALA A 117 -0.71 -2.86 4.00
N ALA A 118 -0.78 -1.88 4.91
CA ALA A 118 -0.53 -0.47 4.61
C ALA A 118 0.90 -0.22 4.09
N VAL A 119 1.89 -0.90 4.68
CA VAL A 119 3.29 -0.81 4.24
C VAL A 119 3.48 -1.41 2.85
N LEU A 120 2.93 -2.61 2.61
CA LEU A 120 3.03 -3.28 1.31
C LEU A 120 2.37 -2.47 0.19
N GLU A 121 1.22 -1.85 0.47
CA GLU A 121 0.55 -0.95 -0.47
C GLU A 121 1.46 0.21 -0.87
N ALA A 122 2.07 0.88 0.12
CA ALA A 122 2.97 2.01 -0.11
C ALA A 122 4.20 1.63 -0.94
N PHE A 123 4.84 0.49 -0.63
CA PHE A 123 5.94 -0.04 -1.44
C PHE A 123 5.52 -0.36 -2.87
N GLY A 124 4.31 -0.89 -3.05
CA GLY A 124 3.73 -1.15 -4.37
C GLY A 124 3.53 0.15 -5.16
N GLN A 125 3.00 1.20 -4.53
CA GLN A 125 2.81 2.51 -5.15
C GLN A 125 4.16 3.15 -5.53
N LEU A 126 5.15 3.12 -4.64
CA LEU A 126 6.50 3.64 -4.92
C LEU A 126 7.14 2.95 -6.12
N ARG A 127 7.13 1.60 -6.17
CA ARG A 127 7.69 0.85 -7.30
C ARG A 127 7.01 1.15 -8.62
N LYS A 128 5.68 1.25 -8.62
CA LYS A 128 4.91 1.62 -9.82
C LYS A 128 5.31 3.02 -10.29
N TYR A 129 5.39 3.97 -9.38
CA TYR A 129 5.79 5.33 -9.70
C TYR A 129 7.23 5.41 -10.24
N ASP A 130 8.19 4.72 -9.60
CA ASP A 130 9.58 4.67 -10.05
C ASP A 130 9.72 4.15 -11.49
N THR A 131 8.93 3.13 -11.82
CA THR A 131 8.92 2.57 -13.18
C THR A 131 8.42 3.60 -14.20
N LEU A 132 7.37 4.34 -13.86
CA LEU A 132 6.78 5.36 -14.74
C LEU A 132 7.65 6.61 -14.85
N SER A 133 8.21 7.07 -13.73
CA SER A 133 9.07 8.26 -13.67
C SER A 133 10.37 8.04 -14.42
N SER A 134 10.96 6.85 -14.32
CA SER A 134 12.16 6.48 -15.08
C SER A 134 11.90 6.52 -16.59
N LYS A 135 10.80 5.90 -17.05
CA LYS A 135 10.38 5.95 -18.46
C LYS A 135 10.12 7.38 -18.96
N ALA A 136 9.56 8.24 -18.12
CA ALA A 136 9.30 9.64 -18.46
C ALA A 136 10.58 10.48 -18.58
N LYS A 137 11.61 10.20 -17.78
CA LYS A 137 12.90 10.91 -17.79
C LYS A 137 13.82 10.47 -18.94
N GLU A 138 13.78 9.20 -19.31
CA GLU A 138 14.63 8.57 -20.33
C GLU A 138 14.78 9.37 -21.64
N PRO A 139 13.72 9.88 -22.30
CA PRO A 139 13.87 10.62 -23.56
C PRO A 139 14.68 11.91 -23.40
N TYR A 140 14.56 12.62 -22.27
CA TYR A 140 15.29 13.86 -22.02
C TYR A 140 16.76 13.60 -21.73
N ILE A 141 17.06 12.51 -21.01
CA ILE A 141 18.43 12.06 -20.76
C ILE A 141 19.11 11.70 -22.08
N LYS A 142 18.47 10.87 -22.92
CA LYS A 142 18.99 10.51 -24.25
C LYS A 142 19.16 11.74 -25.15
N ALA A 143 18.25 12.70 -25.09
CA ALA A 143 18.38 13.94 -25.85
C ALA A 143 19.59 14.77 -25.40
N LEU A 144 19.86 14.83 -24.09
CA LEU A 144 21.00 15.54 -23.51
C LEU A 144 22.32 14.87 -23.91
N GLU A 145 22.39 13.54 -23.87
CA GLU A 145 23.55 12.77 -24.30
C GLU A 145 23.87 12.99 -25.79
N ARG A 146 22.86 12.93 -26.66
CA ARG A 146 23.03 13.20 -28.10
C ARG A 146 23.54 14.62 -28.35
N GLN A 147 23.02 15.61 -27.62
CA GLN A 147 23.48 16.99 -27.77
C GLN A 147 24.95 17.15 -27.34
N ARG A 148 25.38 16.46 -26.28
CA ARG A 148 26.78 16.46 -25.83
C ARG A 148 27.70 15.78 -26.84
N ALA A 149 27.27 14.67 -27.44
CA ALA A 149 28.02 13.99 -28.49
C ALA A 149 28.22 14.89 -29.72
N GLN A 150 27.15 15.54 -30.21
CA GLN A 150 27.23 16.48 -31.34
C GLN A 150 28.21 17.63 -31.09
N ARG A 151 28.26 18.14 -29.86
CA ARG A 151 29.19 19.21 -29.48
C ARG A 151 30.64 18.72 -29.42
N ALA A 152 30.86 17.51 -28.93
CA ALA A 152 32.19 16.89 -28.92
C ALA A 152 32.72 16.68 -30.35
N ASP A 153 31.88 16.17 -31.25
CA ASP A 153 32.26 15.92 -32.66
C ASP A 153 32.58 17.23 -33.41
N SER A 154 31.81 18.30 -33.14
CA SER A 154 32.05 19.63 -33.75
C SER A 154 33.33 20.34 -33.31
N HIS A 155 33.99 19.85 -32.25
CA HIS A 155 35.20 20.45 -31.69
C HIS A 155 36.49 19.76 -32.17
N VAL A 156 36.36 18.68 -32.94
CA VAL A 156 37.47 17.83 -33.44
C VAL A 156 37.82 18.13 -34.92
N THR A 157 37.03 18.97 -35.60
CA THR A 157 37.30 19.49 -36.95
C THR A 157 37.74 20.94 -36.92
#